data_AF-A0A959IC50-F1
#
_entry.id   AF-A0A959IC50-F1
#
_cell.length_a   1.000
_cell.length_b   1.000
_cell.length_c   1.000
_cell.angle_alpha   90.00
_cell.angle_beta   90.00
_cell.angle_gamma   90.00
#
_symmetry.space_group_name_H-M   'P 1'
#
loop_
_entity.id
_entity.type
_entity.pdbx_description
1 polymer ?
#
loop_
_entity_poly.entity_id
_entity_poly.type
_entity_poly.pdbx_seq_one_letter_code
_entity_poly.pdbx_strand_id
1 'polypeptide(L)'
;MTSSKHTFLALLTGLVLLVLVSCQQPGVNKPGSEYMPDMGHSIAYEANVFNYYYLNTWDSASVVKLKDMSEPRNPVAGTVPRGYAGVSFAGDSDDQAAMLKTLHGQADGSIAVPLNGHVPYYYGNTEDERTRAIAEIIANPFPITADGLARGKALYDIFCGICHGPKGDGAGYLVRDPNPAAGDAGGKYPAAP
;
A
#
# COMPACT_ATOMS: atom_id res chain seq x y z
N MET A 1 -25.83 38.32 -55.40
CA MET A 1 -26.58 37.52 -54.39
C MET A 1 -26.02 36.11 -54.15
N THR A 2 -25.13 35.57 -55.00
CA THR A 2 -24.56 34.21 -54.85
C THR A 2 -23.39 34.14 -53.86
N SER A 3 -22.51 35.17 -53.82
CA SER A 3 -21.36 35.21 -52.91
C SER A 3 -21.75 35.13 -51.42
N SER A 4 -22.76 35.91 -50.99
CA SER A 4 -23.28 35.90 -49.61
C SER A 4 -23.90 34.57 -49.18
N LYS A 5 -24.49 33.81 -50.12
CA LYS A 5 -25.05 32.47 -49.82
C LYS A 5 -23.96 31.44 -49.57
N HIS A 6 -22.85 31.50 -50.31
CA HIS A 6 -21.71 30.62 -50.10
C HIS A 6 -20.93 30.95 -48.81
N THR A 7 -20.84 32.23 -48.44
CA THR A 7 -20.25 32.64 -47.14
C THR A 7 -21.09 32.16 -45.96
N PHE A 8 -22.42 32.28 -46.06
CA PHE A 8 -23.33 31.82 -45.01
C PHE A 8 -23.30 30.29 -44.86
N LEU A 9 -23.28 29.57 -45.98
CA LEU A 9 -23.19 28.11 -45.98
C LEU A 9 -21.87 27.63 -45.37
N ALA A 10 -20.74 28.28 -45.69
CA ALA A 10 -19.42 27.96 -45.14
C ALA A 10 -19.32 28.21 -43.62
N LEU A 11 -19.95 29.29 -43.13
CA LEU A 11 -20.03 29.55 -41.69
C LEU A 11 -20.91 28.50 -40.98
N LEU A 12 -21.99 28.07 -41.62
CA LEU A 12 -22.89 27.07 -41.06
C LEU A 12 -22.23 25.68 -40.99
N THR A 13 -21.52 25.26 -42.05
CA THR A 13 -20.72 24.03 -41.99
C THR A 13 -19.56 24.13 -41.00
N GLY A 14 -18.91 25.29 -40.90
CA GLY A 14 -17.89 25.54 -39.89
C GLY A 14 -18.42 25.39 -38.45
N LEU A 15 -19.60 25.95 -38.17
CA LEU A 15 -20.25 25.84 -36.86
C LEU A 15 -20.65 24.39 -36.54
N VAL A 16 -21.21 23.65 -37.51
CA VAL A 16 -21.59 22.25 -37.33
C VAL A 16 -20.35 21.38 -37.06
N LEU A 17 -19.25 21.59 -37.78
CA LEU A 17 -17.98 20.89 -37.53
C LEU A 17 -17.44 21.20 -36.12
N LEU A 18 -17.59 22.43 -35.64
CA LEU A 18 -17.14 22.85 -34.31
C LEU A 18 -17.93 22.16 -33.19
N VAL A 19 -19.24 21.98 -33.37
CA VAL A 19 -20.10 21.24 -32.44
C VAL A 19 -19.76 19.75 -32.42
N LEU A 20 -19.38 19.16 -33.56
CA LEU A 20 -18.99 17.74 -33.61
C LEU A 20 -17.64 17.45 -32.94
N VAL A 21 -16.76 18.45 -32.82
CA VAL A 21 -15.43 18.31 -32.17
C VAL A 21 -15.45 18.72 -30.68
N SER A 22 -16.55 19.34 -30.19
CA SER A 22 -16.62 19.82 -28.80
C SER A 22 -16.86 18.72 -27.75
N CYS A 23 -17.08 17.47 -28.15
CA CYS A 23 -17.12 16.34 -27.22
C CYS A 23 -15.71 16.07 -26.66
N GLN A 24 -15.40 16.66 -25.51
CA GLN A 24 -14.11 16.49 -24.85
C GLN A 24 -14.01 15.06 -24.27
N GLN A 25 -13.26 14.18 -24.95
CA GLN A 25 -12.93 12.85 -24.44
C GLN A 25 -11.86 12.96 -23.35
N PRO A 26 -11.90 12.13 -22.29
CA PRO A 26 -10.77 11.99 -21.38
C PRO A 26 -9.54 11.54 -22.17
N GLY A 27 -8.41 12.19 -21.91
CA GLY A 27 -7.13 11.90 -22.56
C GLY A 27 -6.13 11.31 -21.57
N VAL A 28 -4.96 10.89 -22.04
CA VAL A 28 -3.91 10.26 -21.21
C VAL A 28 -3.57 11.08 -19.95
N ASN A 29 -3.57 12.41 -20.06
CA ASN A 29 -3.29 13.33 -18.94
C ASN A 29 -4.48 14.24 -18.61
N LYS A 30 -5.71 13.85 -18.99
CA LYS A 30 -6.92 14.64 -18.72
C LYS A 30 -8.04 13.72 -18.21
N PRO A 31 -8.45 13.85 -16.93
CA PRO A 31 -9.47 12.98 -16.34
C PRO A 31 -10.87 13.14 -16.97
N GLY A 32 -11.08 14.16 -17.80
CA GLY A 32 -12.34 14.41 -18.49
C GLY A 32 -13.23 15.40 -17.74
N SER A 33 -14.51 15.43 -18.10
CA SER A 33 -15.54 16.22 -17.42
C SER A 33 -16.42 15.31 -16.56
N GLU A 34 -16.69 15.72 -15.33
CA GLU A 34 -17.61 15.01 -14.43
C GLU A 34 -18.99 15.66 -14.49
N TYR A 35 -20.05 14.86 -14.62
CA TYR A 35 -21.45 15.31 -14.54
C TYR A 35 -21.98 15.02 -13.14
N MET A 36 -22.48 16.05 -12.44
CA MET A 36 -22.99 15.96 -11.06
C MET A 36 -21.98 15.38 -10.03
N PRO A 37 -20.81 16.02 -9.79
CA PRO A 37 -19.77 15.50 -8.89
C PRO A 37 -20.03 15.69 -7.39
N ASP A 38 -21.26 16.01 -6.98
CA ASP A 38 -21.59 16.49 -5.62
C ASP A 38 -21.13 15.55 -4.48
N MET A 39 -21.09 14.24 -4.75
CA MET A 39 -20.59 13.20 -3.84
C MET A 39 -19.53 12.28 -4.49
N GLY A 40 -18.94 12.70 -5.62
CA GLY A 40 -17.88 11.94 -6.30
C GLY A 40 -16.52 12.04 -5.61
N HIS A 41 -16.36 13.08 -4.80
CA HIS A 41 -15.13 13.42 -4.11
C HIS A 41 -15.37 13.48 -2.60
N SER A 42 -14.48 12.85 -1.84
CA SER A 42 -14.49 12.88 -0.40
C SER A 42 -14.26 14.31 0.13
N ILE A 43 -15.21 14.79 0.94
CA ILE A 43 -15.04 16.00 1.76
C ILE A 43 -14.19 15.67 2.99
N ALA A 44 -14.25 14.44 3.50
CA ALA A 44 -13.39 13.99 4.59
C ALA A 44 -11.93 13.86 4.14
N TYR A 45 -10.99 13.91 5.09
CA TYR A 45 -9.61 13.56 4.81
C TYR A 45 -9.50 12.04 4.62
N GLU A 46 -8.79 11.61 3.59
CA GLU A 46 -8.53 10.21 3.28
C GLU A 46 -7.03 9.92 3.34
N ALA A 47 -6.66 8.73 3.81
CA ALA A 47 -5.25 8.37 3.97
C ALA A 47 -4.55 8.26 2.61
N ASN A 48 -3.45 9.00 2.44
CA ASN A 48 -2.66 9.08 1.20
C ASN A 48 -3.41 9.68 0.00
N VAL A 49 -4.50 10.40 0.22
CA VAL A 49 -5.27 11.05 -0.86
C VAL A 49 -5.33 12.54 -0.60
N PHE A 50 -4.77 13.33 -1.51
CA PHE A 50 -4.95 14.77 -1.52
C PHE A 50 -5.91 15.14 -2.65
N ASN A 51 -7.17 15.38 -2.31
CA ASN A 51 -8.20 15.71 -3.28
C ASN A 51 -8.35 17.24 -3.42
N TYR A 52 -8.07 17.75 -4.62
CA TYR A 52 -8.28 19.15 -4.97
C TYR A 52 -9.71 19.36 -5.51
N TYR A 53 -10.69 19.33 -4.61
CA TYR A 53 -12.10 19.55 -4.93
C TYR A 53 -12.55 20.96 -4.51
N TYR A 54 -13.37 21.64 -5.31
CA TYR A 54 -13.73 23.04 -5.07
C TYR A 54 -14.60 23.23 -3.81
N LEU A 55 -15.31 22.20 -3.35
CA LEU A 55 -16.02 22.23 -2.06
C LEU A 55 -15.11 21.90 -0.86
N ASN A 56 -13.86 21.47 -1.08
CA ASN A 56 -12.89 21.27 -0.01
C ASN A 56 -12.32 22.63 0.44
N THR A 57 -13.01 23.28 1.37
CA THR A 57 -12.64 24.59 1.94
C THR A 57 -11.84 24.49 3.24
N TRP A 58 -11.38 23.29 3.63
CA TRP A 58 -10.70 23.02 4.89
C TRP A 58 -9.55 23.99 5.19
N ASP A 59 -8.72 24.31 4.20
CA ASP A 59 -7.56 25.20 4.39
C ASP A 59 -7.95 26.65 4.75
N SER A 60 -9.17 27.09 4.41
CA SER A 60 -9.65 28.43 4.75
C SER A 60 -10.11 28.56 6.20
N ALA A 61 -10.50 27.45 6.83
CA ALA A 61 -11.03 27.41 8.20
C ALA A 61 -10.12 26.70 9.20
N SER A 62 -9.14 25.94 8.72
CA SER A 62 -8.26 25.09 9.54
C SER A 62 -6.94 25.78 9.88
N VAL A 63 -6.43 25.50 11.08
CA VAL A 63 -5.05 25.86 11.49
C VAL A 63 -4.00 24.88 10.95
N VAL A 64 -4.42 23.75 10.42
CA VAL A 64 -3.57 22.71 9.81
C VAL A 64 -4.00 22.49 8.35
N LYS A 65 -3.03 22.43 7.43
CA LYS A 65 -3.33 22.21 6.02
C LYS A 65 -3.91 20.82 5.80
N LEU A 66 -4.87 20.68 4.88
CA LEU A 66 -5.49 19.41 4.51
C LEU A 66 -4.45 18.36 4.08
N LYS A 67 -3.42 18.80 3.36
CA LYS A 67 -2.29 17.96 2.93
C LYS A 67 -1.62 17.28 4.13
N ASP A 68 -1.27 18.06 5.15
CA ASP A 68 -0.58 17.55 6.34
C ASP A 68 -1.48 16.57 7.13
N MET A 69 -2.80 16.65 6.98
CA MET A 69 -3.77 15.72 7.60
C MET A 69 -3.96 14.43 6.81
N SER A 70 -3.77 14.48 5.48
CA SER A 70 -3.96 13.32 4.59
C SER A 70 -2.70 12.47 4.46
N GLU A 71 -1.54 13.04 4.77
CA GLU A 71 -0.27 12.31 4.84
C GLU A 71 -0.20 11.41 6.09
N PRO A 72 0.34 10.19 5.98
CA PRO A 72 0.57 9.33 7.13
C PRO A 72 1.47 10.00 8.15
N ARG A 73 1.06 9.99 9.43
CA ARG A 73 1.85 10.53 10.54
C ARG A 73 2.42 9.40 11.37
N ASN A 74 3.61 9.64 11.92
CA ASN A 74 4.17 8.71 12.90
C ASN A 74 3.34 8.75 14.20
N PRO A 75 3.05 7.58 14.79
CA PRO A 75 2.42 7.54 16.10
C PRO A 75 3.39 8.04 17.18
N VAL A 76 2.85 8.42 18.34
CA VAL A 76 3.68 8.83 19.49
C VAL A 76 4.58 7.66 19.91
N ALA A 77 5.84 7.95 20.22
CA ALA A 77 6.80 6.94 20.64
C ALA A 77 6.30 6.16 21.87
N GLY A 78 6.43 4.82 21.83
CA GLY A 78 5.97 3.93 22.91
C GLY A 78 4.49 3.55 22.85
N THR A 79 3.74 4.00 21.85
CA THR A 79 2.37 3.52 21.63
C THR A 79 2.37 2.04 21.25
N VAL A 80 1.55 1.25 21.95
CA VAL A 80 1.38 -0.18 21.66
C VAL A 80 0.01 -0.37 20.98
N PRO A 81 -0.01 -0.73 19.70
CA PRO A 81 -1.26 -0.93 18.98
C PRO A 81 -1.93 -2.23 19.41
N ARG A 82 -3.26 -2.22 19.56
CA ARG A 82 -4.05 -3.42 19.88
C ARG A 82 -3.98 -4.41 18.73
N GLY A 83 -3.67 -5.68 19.03
CA GLY A 83 -3.57 -6.74 18.03
C GLY A 83 -2.70 -7.90 18.50
N TYR A 84 -1.70 -8.29 17.70
CA TYR A 84 -0.91 -9.52 17.90
C TYR A 84 -0.05 -9.55 19.18
N ALA A 85 0.11 -8.41 19.86
CA ALA A 85 0.79 -8.36 21.16
C ALA A 85 0.21 -9.39 22.14
N GLY A 86 -1.13 -9.53 22.21
CA GLY A 86 -1.77 -10.50 23.11
C GLY A 86 -1.55 -11.97 22.74
N VAL A 87 -1.34 -12.29 21.46
CA VAL A 87 -1.02 -13.65 20.99
C VAL A 87 0.43 -13.99 21.27
N SER A 88 1.32 -13.01 21.13
CA SER A 88 2.77 -13.21 21.29
C SER A 88 3.16 -13.54 22.74
N PHE A 89 2.28 -13.24 23.70
CA PHE A 89 2.43 -13.56 25.12
C PHE A 89 1.61 -14.75 25.59
N ALA A 90 0.85 -15.39 24.71
CA ALA A 90 0.10 -16.59 25.06
C ALA A 90 1.09 -17.75 25.27
N GLY A 91 0.86 -18.52 26.34
CA GLY A 91 1.86 -19.40 26.95
C GLY A 91 2.29 -20.55 26.04
N ASP A 92 1.33 -21.28 25.49
CA ASP A 92 1.58 -22.39 24.56
C ASP A 92 0.83 -22.20 23.23
N SER A 93 1.04 -23.15 22.30
CA SER A 93 0.43 -23.13 20.97
C SER A 93 -1.09 -23.19 20.99
N ASP A 94 -1.68 -23.80 22.02
CA ASP A 94 -3.13 -23.96 22.15
C ASP A 94 -3.75 -22.66 22.68
N ASP A 95 -3.10 -22.00 23.64
CA ASP A 95 -3.45 -20.66 24.12
C ASP A 95 -3.34 -19.63 22.98
N GLN A 96 -2.29 -19.72 22.17
CA GLN A 96 -2.10 -18.87 21.00
C GLN A 96 -3.24 -19.08 19.99
N ALA A 97 -3.61 -20.33 19.70
CA ALA A 97 -4.71 -20.65 18.81
C ALA A 97 -6.07 -20.15 19.34
N ALA A 98 -6.32 -20.25 20.65
CA ALA A 98 -7.52 -19.73 21.30
C ALA A 98 -7.59 -18.19 21.25
N MET A 99 -6.46 -17.51 21.45
CA MET A 99 -6.37 -16.05 21.32
C MET A 99 -6.57 -15.61 19.87
N LEU A 100 -6.00 -16.32 18.90
CA LEU A 100 -6.23 -16.10 17.46
C LEU A 100 -7.72 -16.26 17.10
N LYS A 101 -8.39 -17.30 17.59
CA LYS A 101 -9.83 -17.50 17.41
C LYS A 101 -10.64 -16.33 17.95
N THR A 102 -10.25 -15.82 19.12
CA THR A 102 -10.90 -14.65 19.73
C THR A 102 -10.71 -13.39 18.88
N LEU A 103 -9.48 -13.11 18.44
CA LEU A 103 -9.15 -11.96 17.60
C LEU A 103 -9.80 -11.99 16.22
N HIS A 104 -10.02 -13.19 15.66
CA HIS A 104 -10.73 -13.36 14.40
C HIS A 104 -12.27 -13.24 14.52
N GLY A 105 -12.81 -12.97 15.72
CA GLY A 105 -14.27 -12.92 15.90
C GLY A 105 -14.93 -14.30 15.89
N GLN A 106 -14.15 -15.37 16.09
CA GLN A 106 -14.62 -16.76 16.01
C GLN A 106 -14.95 -17.37 17.39
N ALA A 107 -14.77 -16.61 18.47
CA ALA A 107 -15.12 -17.01 19.83
C ALA A 107 -16.44 -16.36 20.28
N ASP A 108 -17.11 -16.97 21.25
CA ASP A 108 -18.41 -16.48 21.72
C ASP A 108 -18.29 -15.07 22.32
N GLY A 109 -19.04 -14.12 21.76
CA GLY A 109 -18.99 -12.72 22.17
C GLY A 109 -17.74 -11.96 21.74
N SER A 110 -16.89 -12.52 20.85
CA SER A 110 -15.70 -11.81 20.37
C SER A 110 -15.99 -10.93 19.16
N ILE A 111 -15.34 -9.75 19.13
CA ILE A 111 -15.36 -8.83 18.01
C ILE A 111 -14.07 -9.05 17.21
N ALA A 112 -14.20 -9.23 15.89
CA ALA A 112 -13.04 -9.35 15.03
C ALA A 112 -12.20 -8.07 15.09
N VAL A 113 -10.94 -8.19 15.49
CA VAL A 113 -9.96 -7.10 15.49
C VAL A 113 -8.99 -7.37 14.36
N PRO A 114 -8.80 -6.44 13.41
CA PRO A 114 -7.82 -6.62 12.36
C PRO A 114 -6.44 -6.75 13.00
N LEU A 115 -5.82 -7.88 12.72
CA LEU A 115 -4.51 -8.18 13.25
C LEU A 115 -3.47 -7.25 12.61
N ASN A 116 -2.80 -6.46 13.44
CA ASN A 116 -1.72 -5.59 12.99
C ASN A 116 -0.41 -6.39 12.86
N GLY A 117 0.47 -6.03 11.92
CA GLY A 117 1.78 -6.69 11.79
C GLY A 117 2.76 -6.43 12.95
N HIS A 118 2.29 -5.89 14.08
CA HIS A 118 3.14 -5.53 15.21
C HIS A 118 3.22 -6.71 16.20
N VAL A 119 4.32 -7.44 16.11
CA VAL A 119 4.75 -8.39 17.13
C VAL A 119 5.73 -7.68 18.04
N PRO A 120 5.56 -7.72 19.37
CA PRO A 120 6.50 -7.07 20.26
C PRO A 120 7.90 -7.67 20.14
N TYR A 121 8.89 -6.83 19.81
CA TYR A 121 10.31 -7.21 19.75
C TYR A 121 11.06 -6.41 20.82
N TYR A 122 11.35 -7.04 21.95
CA TYR A 122 11.93 -6.39 23.13
C TYR A 122 13.46 -6.43 23.19
N TYR A 123 14.11 -6.89 22.13
CA TYR A 123 15.56 -6.96 22.07
C TYR A 123 16.13 -5.66 21.49
N GLY A 124 17.18 -5.13 22.13
CA GLY A 124 17.90 -3.96 21.64
C GLY A 124 18.81 -4.25 20.44
N ASN A 125 19.33 -3.20 19.81
CA ASN A 125 20.31 -3.32 18.73
C ASN A 125 21.75 -3.33 19.28
N THR A 126 22.09 -4.36 20.06
CA THR A 126 23.44 -4.61 20.59
C THR A 126 23.79 -6.09 20.47
N GLU A 127 25.08 -6.43 20.49
CA GLU A 127 25.53 -7.83 20.41
C GLU A 127 25.02 -8.69 21.59
N ASP A 128 24.94 -8.11 22.79
CA ASP A 128 24.41 -8.78 23.98
C ASP A 128 22.92 -9.12 23.80
N GLU A 129 22.14 -8.19 23.24
CA GLU A 129 20.72 -8.37 22.95
C GLU A 129 20.51 -9.38 21.82
N ARG A 130 21.34 -9.36 20.78
CA ARG A 130 21.33 -10.38 19.72
C ARG A 130 21.59 -11.78 20.30
N THR A 131 22.57 -11.91 21.18
CA THR A 131 22.91 -13.19 21.81
C THR A 131 21.77 -13.70 22.68
N ARG A 132 21.12 -12.82 23.44
CA ARG A 132 19.92 -13.14 24.22
C ARG A 132 18.75 -13.58 23.33
N ALA A 133 18.49 -12.85 22.24
CA ALA A 133 17.42 -13.18 21.31
C ALA A 133 17.61 -14.57 20.68
N ILE A 134 18.85 -14.94 20.33
CA ILE A 134 19.16 -16.28 19.81
C ILE A 134 18.87 -17.37 20.86
N ALA A 135 19.16 -17.09 22.14
CA ALA A 135 18.94 -18.04 23.23
C ALA A 135 17.47 -18.19 23.62
N GLU A 136 16.67 -17.13 23.48
CA GLU A 136 15.26 -17.09 23.93
C GLU A 136 14.25 -17.36 22.81
N ILE A 137 14.49 -16.90 21.57
CA ILE A 137 13.59 -17.09 20.42
C ILE A 137 13.89 -18.42 19.72
N ILE A 138 13.64 -19.53 20.43
CA ILE A 138 13.93 -20.88 19.95
C ILE A 138 12.74 -21.55 19.25
N ALA A 139 11.53 -21.00 19.41
CA ALA A 139 10.31 -21.53 18.83
C ALA A 139 9.56 -20.45 18.06
N ASN A 140 8.91 -20.86 16.97
CA ASN A 140 7.97 -20.00 16.27
C ASN A 140 6.64 -19.97 17.06
N PRO A 141 6.16 -18.81 17.53
CA PRO A 141 4.88 -18.68 18.24
C PRO A 141 3.66 -18.83 17.29
N PHE A 142 3.89 -19.18 16.02
CA PHE A 142 2.83 -19.42 15.06
C PHE A 142 2.87 -20.86 14.55
N PRO A 143 1.71 -21.56 14.55
CA PRO A 143 1.62 -22.90 13.99
C PRO A 143 2.03 -22.92 12.51
N ILE A 144 2.91 -23.85 12.15
CA ILE A 144 3.30 -24.08 10.76
C ILE A 144 2.21 -24.95 10.12
N THR A 145 1.38 -24.33 9.29
CA THR A 145 0.27 -24.98 8.57
C THR A 145 0.55 -25.00 7.07
N ALA A 146 -0.08 -25.93 6.33
CA ALA A 146 0.06 -25.99 4.88
C ALA A 146 -0.38 -24.67 4.20
N ASP A 147 -1.50 -24.10 4.63
CA ASP A 147 -1.99 -22.81 4.14
C ASP A 147 -1.04 -21.65 4.51
N GLY A 148 -0.48 -21.68 5.72
CA GLY A 148 0.52 -20.74 6.18
C GLY A 148 1.79 -20.78 5.33
N LEU A 149 2.28 -21.97 4.99
CA LEU A 149 3.45 -22.16 4.12
C LEU A 149 3.16 -21.71 2.68
N ALA A 150 1.97 -22.00 2.15
CA ALA A 150 1.57 -21.55 0.81
C ALA A 150 1.55 -20.01 0.72
N ARG A 151 0.96 -19.35 1.73
CA ARG A 151 0.96 -17.88 1.85
C ARG A 151 2.35 -17.32 2.07
N GLY A 152 3.13 -17.94 2.95
CA GLY A 152 4.50 -17.57 3.27
C GLY A 152 5.41 -17.62 2.04
N LYS A 153 5.26 -18.63 1.18
CA LYS A 153 5.98 -18.70 -0.09
C LYS A 153 5.70 -17.49 -0.98
N ALA A 154 4.43 -17.12 -1.15
CA ALA A 154 4.06 -15.96 -1.97
C ALA A 154 4.66 -14.66 -1.41
N LEU A 155 4.60 -14.47 -0.08
CA LEU A 155 5.20 -13.31 0.58
C LEU A 155 6.73 -13.28 0.43
N TYR A 156 7.39 -14.43 0.57
CA TYR A 156 8.83 -14.55 0.38
C TYR A 156 9.23 -14.16 -1.04
N ASP A 157 8.54 -14.67 -2.06
CA ASP A 157 8.86 -14.37 -3.46
C ASP A 157 8.71 -12.87 -3.78
N ILE A 158 7.72 -12.20 -3.18
CA ILE A 158 7.44 -10.76 -3.38
C ILE A 158 8.49 -9.89 -2.68
N PHE A 159 8.78 -10.16 -1.41
CA PHE A 159 9.54 -9.22 -0.56
C PHE A 159 11.01 -9.61 -0.35
N CYS A 160 11.34 -10.90 -0.42
CA CYS A 160 12.68 -11.41 -0.11
C CYS A 160 13.40 -11.99 -1.33
N GLY A 161 12.68 -12.73 -2.18
CA GLY A 161 13.21 -13.46 -3.33
C GLY A 161 13.81 -12.55 -4.41
N ILE A 162 13.40 -11.29 -4.44
CA ILE A 162 13.99 -10.27 -5.32
C ILE A 162 15.50 -10.09 -5.10
N CYS A 163 15.97 -10.23 -3.85
CA CYS A 163 17.39 -10.16 -3.47
C CYS A 163 17.97 -11.55 -3.17
N HIS A 164 17.23 -12.38 -2.42
CA HIS A 164 17.73 -13.67 -1.92
C HIS A 164 17.48 -14.85 -2.87
N GLY A 165 16.78 -14.63 -3.99
CA GLY A 165 16.38 -15.68 -4.92
C GLY A 165 15.18 -16.49 -4.43
N PRO A 166 14.35 -17.07 -5.33
CA PRO A 166 13.20 -17.90 -4.92
C PRO A 166 13.57 -19.14 -4.10
N LYS A 167 14.85 -19.55 -4.12
CA LYS A 167 15.39 -20.69 -3.36
C LYS A 167 16.18 -20.27 -2.12
N GLY A 168 16.35 -18.97 -1.86
CA GLY A 168 17.22 -18.49 -0.79
C GLY A 168 18.71 -18.73 -1.02
N ASP A 169 19.12 -18.93 -2.27
CA ASP A 169 20.51 -19.17 -2.69
C ASP A 169 21.31 -17.88 -2.91
N GLY A 170 20.72 -16.73 -2.60
CA GLY A 170 21.31 -15.41 -2.84
C GLY A 170 21.25 -14.97 -4.30
N ALA A 171 20.64 -15.74 -5.21
CA ALA A 171 20.59 -15.42 -6.63
C ALA A 171 19.30 -14.69 -7.04
N GLY A 172 18.98 -13.60 -6.32
CA GLY A 172 17.84 -12.73 -6.63
C GLY A 172 17.98 -11.98 -7.96
N TYR A 173 16.86 -11.45 -8.47
CA TYR A 173 16.85 -10.66 -9.71
C TYR A 173 17.78 -9.46 -9.63
N LEU A 174 17.75 -8.69 -8.52
CA LEU A 174 18.57 -7.50 -8.33
C LEU A 174 20.08 -7.78 -8.26
N VAL A 175 20.43 -9.05 -8.16
CA VAL A 175 21.80 -9.53 -7.98
C VAL A 175 22.33 -10.13 -9.26
N ARG A 176 21.52 -11.02 -9.86
CA ARG A 176 21.93 -11.87 -10.96
C ARG A 176 21.83 -11.13 -12.29
N ASP A 177 20.78 -10.33 -12.46
CA ASP A 177 20.40 -9.81 -13.76
C ASP A 177 20.97 -8.41 -13.97
N PRO A 178 21.47 -8.08 -15.18
CA PRO A 178 22.00 -6.76 -15.49
C PRO A 178 20.97 -5.66 -15.26
N ASN A 179 21.41 -4.54 -14.68
CA ASN A 179 20.66 -3.30 -14.66
C ASN A 179 21.27 -2.31 -15.68
N PRO A 180 20.83 -2.35 -16.95
CA PRO A 180 21.37 -1.47 -17.99
C PRO A 180 21.10 0.02 -17.74
N ALA A 181 20.09 0.38 -16.94
CA ALA A 181 19.83 1.77 -16.57
C ALA A 181 20.84 2.33 -15.54
N ALA A 182 21.52 1.46 -14.79
CA ALA A 182 22.56 1.82 -13.83
C ALA A 182 23.99 1.53 -14.33
N GLY A 183 24.14 1.06 -15.57
CA GLY A 183 25.43 0.65 -16.13
C GLY A 183 25.99 -0.66 -15.55
N ASP A 184 25.16 -1.45 -14.88
CA ASP A 184 25.54 -2.75 -14.32
C ASP A 184 25.40 -3.84 -15.40
N ALA A 185 26.53 -4.47 -15.74
CA ALA A 185 26.62 -5.51 -16.77
C ALA A 185 25.98 -6.85 -16.35
N GLY A 186 25.51 -6.97 -15.10
CA GLY A 186 24.89 -8.19 -14.58
C GLY A 186 25.94 -9.25 -14.33
N GLY A 187 26.04 -9.68 -13.07
CA GLY A 187 27.09 -10.59 -12.67
C GLY A 187 26.74 -11.26 -11.36
N LYS A 188 26.57 -12.58 -11.44
CA LYS A 188 26.57 -13.56 -10.35
C LYS A 188 27.29 -13.02 -9.09
N TYR A 189 26.60 -13.01 -7.93
CA TYR A 189 27.25 -12.68 -6.66
C TYR A 189 28.56 -13.47 -6.51
N PRO A 190 29.71 -12.81 -6.30
CA PRO A 190 30.98 -13.49 -6.08
C PRO A 190 31.09 -14.15 -4.69
N ALA A 191 30.03 -14.11 -3.87
CA ALA A 191 30.02 -14.60 -2.49
C ALA A 191 28.96 -15.70 -2.21
N ALA A 192 28.39 -16.32 -3.25
CA ALA A 192 27.80 -17.64 -3.07
C ALA A 192 28.96 -18.67 -2.98
N PRO A 193 28.98 -19.59 -2.00
CA PRO A 193 29.97 -20.66 -1.96
C PRO A 193 29.93 -21.54 -3.21
#